data_AF-Q9EY93-F1
#
_entry.id   AF-Q9EY93-F1
#
_cell.length_a   1.000
_cell.length_b   1.000
_cell.length_c   1.000
_cell.angle_alpha   90.00
_cell.angle_beta   90.00
_cell.angle_gamma   90.00
#
_symmetry.space_group_name_H-M   'P 1'
#
loop_
_entity.id
_entity.type
_entity.pdbx_description
1 polymer ?
#
loop_
_entity_poly.entity_id
_entity_poly.type
_entity_poly.pdbx_seq_one_letter_code
_entity_poly.pdbx_strand_id
1 'polypeptide(L)'
;MGMETTTESMFMRLHAGNGEELDLDFELGPVHSLDLGDGIAVHRPLGELHRESLVMLARSEYRLLDSDADVDGLDETVVLDDGDLRWCFGGGQDLLFTVVNTPAGEYVRAMRQCGSGWTIAADRLVVHQDAVGTARAIWQLVALLTY
;
A
#
# COMPACT_ATOMS: atom_id res chain seq x y z
N MET A 1 -11.83 -8.28 -32.48
CA MET A 1 -10.86 -8.89 -31.56
C MET A 1 -11.24 -8.40 -30.18
N GLY A 2 -11.93 -9.24 -29.41
CA GLY A 2 -12.34 -8.92 -28.05
C GLY A 2 -11.13 -9.10 -27.13
N MET A 3 -10.81 -8.07 -26.35
CA MET A 3 -9.83 -8.17 -25.27
C MET A 3 -10.54 -8.89 -24.12
N GLU A 4 -10.06 -10.08 -23.81
CA GLU A 4 -10.49 -10.86 -22.65
C GLU A 4 -9.89 -10.18 -21.41
N THR A 5 -10.70 -9.39 -20.70
CA THR A 5 -10.36 -8.88 -19.38
C THR A 5 -10.55 -10.02 -18.38
N THR A 6 -9.48 -10.70 -18.02
CA THR A 6 -9.51 -11.68 -16.93
C THR A 6 -9.47 -10.93 -15.61
N THR A 7 -10.63 -10.64 -15.06
CA THR A 7 -10.79 -10.28 -13.64
C THR A 7 -10.54 -11.54 -12.83
N GLU A 8 -9.34 -11.71 -12.28
CA GLU A 8 -9.08 -12.76 -11.29
C GLU A 8 -9.68 -12.31 -9.95
N SER A 9 -10.91 -12.74 -9.67
CA SER A 9 -11.45 -12.73 -8.30
C SER A 9 -10.70 -13.79 -7.49
N MET A 10 -9.75 -13.35 -6.68
CA MET A 10 -9.03 -14.23 -5.76
C MET A 10 -9.88 -14.46 -4.52
N PHE A 11 -10.50 -15.65 -4.42
CA PHE A 11 -11.19 -16.10 -3.22
C PHE A 11 -10.16 -16.55 -2.18
N MET A 12 -10.02 -15.79 -1.10
CA MET A 12 -9.13 -16.13 0.02
C MET A 12 -9.84 -17.09 0.98
N ARG A 13 -9.29 -18.30 1.14
CA ARG A 13 -9.64 -19.22 2.22
C ARG A 13 -8.68 -19.01 3.39
N LEU A 14 -9.16 -18.39 4.46
CA LEU A 14 -8.40 -18.26 5.70
C LEU A 14 -8.91 -19.26 6.73
N HIS A 15 -8.03 -20.16 7.18
CA HIS A 15 -8.30 -21.00 8.34
C HIS A 15 -8.04 -20.19 9.61
N ALA A 16 -9.06 -19.50 10.10
CA ALA A 16 -9.12 -19.08 11.49
C ALA A 16 -9.25 -20.33 12.37
N GLY A 17 -8.57 -20.35 13.51
CA GLY A 17 -8.61 -21.44 14.51
C GLY A 17 -9.98 -21.68 15.17
N ASN A 18 -11.05 -21.09 14.65
CA ASN A 18 -12.43 -21.47 14.86
C ASN A 18 -13.15 -21.27 13.52
N GLY A 19 -13.72 -22.36 12.98
CA GLY A 19 -14.16 -22.49 11.60
C GLY A 19 -15.37 -21.65 11.19
N GLU A 20 -15.25 -20.33 11.22
CA GLU A 20 -16.18 -19.40 10.60
C GLU A 20 -15.50 -18.74 9.39
N GLU A 21 -15.94 -19.14 8.18
CA GLU A 21 -15.54 -18.55 6.91
C GLU A 21 -16.15 -17.14 6.82
N LEU A 22 -15.30 -16.10 6.74
CA LEU A 22 -15.73 -14.74 6.44
C LEU A 22 -15.33 -14.39 5.00
N ASP A 23 -16.32 -14.34 4.11
CA ASP A 23 -16.19 -13.84 2.75
C ASP A 23 -16.09 -12.30 2.77
N LEU A 24 -14.89 -11.78 2.49
CA LEU A 24 -14.66 -10.33 2.32
C LEU A 24 -14.22 -10.06 0.87
N ASP A 25 -15.11 -9.45 0.09
CA ASP A 25 -14.80 -8.91 -1.24
C ASP A 25 -13.96 -7.63 -1.08
N PHE A 26 -12.64 -7.74 -1.28
CA PHE A 26 -11.73 -6.59 -1.35
C PHE A 26 -11.35 -6.36 -2.82
N GLU A 27 -11.92 -5.33 -3.45
CA GLU A 27 -11.56 -4.96 -4.84
C GLU A 27 -10.16 -4.34 -4.89
N LEU A 28 -9.12 -5.20 -4.91
CA LEU A 28 -7.78 -4.83 -5.31
C LEU A 28 -7.80 -4.50 -6.80
N GLY A 29 -7.99 -3.21 -7.13
CA GLY A 29 -7.82 -2.72 -8.51
C GLY A 29 -6.50 -3.22 -9.16
N PRO A 30 -6.42 -3.28 -10.49
CA PRO A 30 -5.33 -3.96 -11.19
C PRO A 30 -3.96 -3.38 -10.84
N VAL A 31 -3.01 -4.27 -10.55
CA VAL A 31 -1.60 -3.95 -10.31
C VAL A 31 -0.88 -4.07 -11.65
N HIS A 32 -0.64 -2.94 -12.32
CA HIS A 32 0.06 -2.94 -13.60
C HIS A 32 1.57 -2.84 -13.38
N SER A 33 2.35 -3.72 -14.00
CA SER A 33 3.74 -3.41 -14.31
C SER A 33 3.72 -2.25 -15.31
N LEU A 34 3.95 -1.04 -14.81
CA LEU A 34 3.79 0.18 -15.59
C LEU A 34 5.07 0.43 -16.41
N ASP A 35 4.90 0.48 -17.73
CA ASP A 35 5.88 1.08 -18.63
C ASP A 35 5.83 2.61 -18.42
N LEU A 36 6.78 3.15 -17.65
CA LEU A 36 6.78 4.55 -17.20
C LEU A 36 7.13 5.54 -18.33
N GLY A 37 7.37 5.04 -19.54
CA GLY A 37 7.84 5.80 -20.69
C GLY A 37 9.30 6.26 -20.54
N ASP A 38 9.89 6.68 -21.65
CA ASP A 38 11.23 7.28 -21.68
C ASP A 38 11.15 8.70 -21.06
N GLY A 39 11.41 8.81 -19.76
CA GLY A 39 11.27 10.07 -19.01
C GLY A 39 11.88 10.03 -17.61
N ILE A 40 12.27 11.20 -17.09
CA ILE A 40 12.82 11.34 -15.73
C ILE A 40 11.68 11.28 -14.72
N ALA A 41 11.73 10.31 -13.80
CA ALA A 41 10.84 10.28 -12.64
C ALA A 41 11.22 11.38 -11.65
N VAL A 42 10.24 12.21 -11.26
CA VAL A 42 10.43 13.29 -10.29
C VAL A 42 9.79 12.89 -8.97
N HIS A 43 10.59 12.91 -7.90
CA HIS A 43 10.09 12.65 -6.55
C HIS A 43 9.11 13.74 -6.10
N ARG A 44 8.03 13.31 -5.43
CA ARG A 44 7.01 14.17 -4.84
C ARG A 44 6.94 13.81 -3.35
N PRO A 45 7.38 14.69 -2.44
CA PRO A 45 7.50 14.34 -1.04
C PRO A 45 6.13 14.13 -0.41
N LEU A 46 5.93 12.97 0.21
CA LEU A 46 4.86 12.73 1.17
C LEU A 46 5.06 13.64 2.39
N GLY A 47 3.98 13.87 3.11
CA GLY A 47 3.95 14.81 4.23
C GLY A 47 3.10 14.29 5.36
N GLU A 48 3.06 15.03 6.47
CA GLU A 48 2.40 14.59 7.70
C GLU A 48 0.92 14.23 7.49
N LEU A 49 0.20 15.00 6.67
CA LEU A 49 -1.20 14.69 6.33
C LEU A 49 -1.38 13.32 5.66
N HIS A 50 -0.41 12.89 4.83
CA HIS A 50 -0.42 11.56 4.23
C HIS A 50 -0.20 10.48 5.29
N ARG A 51 0.75 10.72 6.21
CA ARG A 51 1.06 9.83 7.32
C ARG A 51 -0.14 9.65 8.25
N GLU A 52 -0.72 10.75 8.69
CA GLU A 52 -1.90 10.78 9.57
C GLU A 52 -3.09 10.06 8.91
N SER A 53 -3.34 10.34 7.63
CA SER A 53 -4.41 9.67 6.86
C SER A 53 -4.19 8.16 6.78
N LEU A 54 -2.95 7.72 6.56
CA LEU A 54 -2.60 6.30 6.52
C LEU A 54 -2.77 5.62 7.86
N VAL A 55 -2.31 6.24 8.95
CA VAL A 55 -2.48 5.72 10.31
C VAL A 55 -3.96 5.63 10.67
N MET A 56 -4.76 6.65 10.38
CA MET A 56 -6.20 6.64 10.65
C MET A 56 -6.93 5.55 9.86
N LEU A 57 -6.58 5.38 8.58
CA LEU A 57 -7.15 4.33 7.74
C LEU A 57 -6.81 2.96 8.31
N ALA A 58 -5.53 2.68 8.54
CA ALA A 58 -5.09 1.39 9.05
C ALA A 58 -5.68 1.06 10.44
N ARG A 59 -5.76 2.04 11.34
CA ARG A 59 -6.45 1.87 12.64
C ARG A 59 -7.91 1.43 12.45
N SER A 60 -8.60 2.03 11.48
CA SER A 60 -10.00 1.71 11.19
C SER A 60 -10.12 0.30 10.60
N GLU A 61 -9.25 -0.06 9.65
CA GLU A 61 -9.24 -1.37 9.00
C GLU A 61 -8.89 -2.49 9.98
N TYR A 62 -7.89 -2.31 10.85
CA TYR A 62 -7.57 -3.28 11.89
C TYR A 62 -8.75 -3.49 12.84
N ARG A 63 -9.43 -2.43 13.29
CA ARG A 63 -10.61 -2.55 14.15
C ARG A 63 -11.82 -3.19 13.49
N LEU A 64 -11.93 -3.07 12.16
CA LEU A 64 -12.97 -3.76 11.39
C LEU A 64 -12.70 -5.26 11.31
N LEU A 65 -11.43 -5.68 11.24
CA LEU A 65 -11.04 -7.09 11.20
C LEU A 65 -11.04 -7.73 12.59
N ASP A 66 -10.59 -7.01 13.60
CA ASP A 66 -10.55 -7.43 14.99
C ASP A 66 -10.84 -6.22 15.91
N SER A 67 -12.00 -6.23 16.54
CA SER A 67 -12.44 -5.13 17.40
C SER A 67 -11.55 -4.94 18.64
N ASP A 68 -10.84 -5.98 19.05
CA ASP A 68 -9.93 -5.97 20.21
C ASP A 68 -8.47 -5.75 19.80
N ALA A 69 -8.19 -5.47 18.52
CA ALA A 69 -6.84 -5.18 18.03
C ALA A 69 -6.23 -3.98 18.77
N ASP A 70 -5.06 -4.19 19.36
CA ASP A 70 -4.25 -3.11 19.92
C ASP A 70 -3.64 -2.27 18.79
N VAL A 71 -4.18 -1.08 18.59
CA VAL A 71 -3.78 -0.13 17.55
C VAL A 71 -3.19 1.17 18.12
N ASP A 72 -2.95 1.21 19.43
CA ASP A 72 -2.49 2.42 20.12
C ASP A 72 -1.04 2.76 19.75
N GLY A 73 -0.22 1.77 19.35
CA GLY A 73 1.15 1.97 18.86
C GLY A 73 1.31 2.13 17.35
N LEU A 74 0.21 2.15 16.56
CA LEU A 74 0.31 2.11 15.10
C LEU A 74 1.03 3.33 14.51
N ASP A 75 0.93 4.50 15.12
CA ASP A 75 1.61 5.71 14.64
C ASP A 75 3.13 5.63 14.76
N GLU A 76 3.67 4.79 15.64
CA GLU A 76 5.11 4.53 15.75
C GLU A 76 5.62 3.60 14.63
N THR A 77 4.72 2.83 14.02
CA THR A 77 5.05 1.90 12.92
C THR A 77 5.13 2.59 11.56
N VAL A 78 4.58 3.80 11.44
CA VAL A 78 4.56 4.59 10.20
C VAL A 78 5.43 5.83 10.36
N VAL A 79 6.60 5.80 9.75
CA VAL A 79 7.63 6.85 9.84
C VAL A 79 7.66 7.66 8.55
N LEU A 80 7.72 8.99 8.66
CA LEU A 80 8.00 9.88 7.54
C LEU A 80 9.49 10.25 7.56
N ASP A 81 10.21 9.96 6.49
CA ASP A 81 11.64 10.22 6.34
C ASP A 81 11.93 10.82 4.96
N ASP A 82 12.45 12.04 4.93
CA ASP A 82 12.79 12.80 3.71
C ASP A 82 11.71 12.81 2.60
N GLY A 83 10.43 12.81 3.00
CA GLY A 83 9.31 12.81 2.04
C GLY A 83 8.92 11.43 1.54
N ASP A 84 9.43 10.36 2.14
CA ASP A 84 8.97 8.99 1.93
C ASP A 84 8.31 8.45 3.20
N LEU A 85 7.31 7.57 3.04
CA LEU A 85 6.68 6.88 4.16
C LEU A 85 7.25 5.48 4.29
N ARG A 86 7.70 5.12 5.49
CA ARG A 86 8.15 3.78 5.83
C ARG A 86 7.14 3.11 6.74
N TRP A 87 6.75 1.90 6.39
CA TRP A 87 5.99 1.01 7.26
C TRP A 87 6.91 -0.04 7.87
N CYS A 88 7.01 -0.03 9.19
CA CYS A 88 7.88 -0.89 9.97
C CYS A 88 7.07 -2.08 10.52
N PHE A 89 7.22 -3.26 9.92
CA PHE A 89 6.56 -4.50 10.40
C PHE A 89 7.38 -5.20 11.51
N GLY A 90 8.63 -4.78 11.71
CA GLY A 90 9.59 -5.54 12.49
C GLY A 90 10.18 -6.71 11.69
N GLY A 91 11.21 -7.36 12.23
CA GLY A 91 11.82 -8.54 11.58
C GLY A 91 12.55 -8.27 10.25
N GLY A 92 12.76 -7.01 9.87
CA GLY A 92 13.49 -6.61 8.65
C GLY A 92 12.68 -6.67 7.35
N GLN A 93 11.35 -6.70 7.43
CA GLN A 93 10.44 -6.79 6.28
C GLN A 93 9.76 -5.45 5.95
N ASP A 94 10.44 -4.34 6.20
CA ASP A 94 9.86 -3.01 6.05
C ASP A 94 9.49 -2.70 4.60
N LEU A 95 8.48 -1.84 4.45
CA LEU A 95 8.06 -1.28 3.17
C LEU A 95 8.37 0.22 3.15
N LEU A 96 8.86 0.71 2.02
CA LEU A 96 9.08 2.11 1.75
C LEU A 96 8.13 2.55 0.63
N PHE A 97 7.49 3.70 0.82
CA PHE A 97 6.54 4.27 -0.12
C PHE A 97 7.02 5.65 -0.53
N THR A 98 7.17 5.84 -1.83
CA THR A 98 7.60 7.11 -2.43
C THR A 98 6.63 7.51 -3.52
N VAL A 99 6.31 8.80 -3.65
CA VAL A 99 5.50 9.27 -4.78
C VAL A 99 6.43 9.76 -5.88
N VAL A 100 6.24 9.22 -7.08
CA VAL A 100 6.97 9.62 -8.28
C VAL A 100 6.00 10.14 -9.32
N ASN A 101 6.34 11.28 -9.91
CA ASN A 101 5.67 11.84 -11.07
C ASN A 101 6.47 11.51 -12.33
N THR A 102 5.79 10.96 -13.32
CA THR A 102 6.36 10.59 -14.62
C THR A 102 5.49 11.17 -15.73
N PRO A 103 5.93 11.15 -17.00
CA PRO A 103 5.07 11.54 -18.11
C PRO A 103 3.75 10.75 -18.20
N ALA A 104 3.71 9.53 -17.65
CA ALA A 104 2.52 8.68 -17.64
C ALA A 104 1.54 8.99 -16.48
N GLY A 105 2.01 9.69 -15.44
CA GLY A 105 1.20 10.05 -14.27
C GLY A 105 1.97 10.06 -12.95
N GLU A 106 1.25 10.34 -11.86
CA GLU A 106 1.73 10.27 -10.48
C GLU A 106 1.42 8.88 -9.88
N TYR A 107 2.42 8.28 -9.26
CA TYR A 107 2.31 6.94 -8.67
C TYR A 107 2.90 6.91 -7.28
N VAL A 108 2.25 6.22 -6.35
CA VAL A 108 2.92 5.68 -5.17
C VAL A 108 3.64 4.42 -5.59
N ARG A 109 4.93 4.38 -5.31
CA ARG A 109 5.82 3.24 -5.49
C ARG A 109 6.10 2.59 -4.15
N ALA A 110 5.75 1.31 -4.03
CA ALA A 110 6.14 0.49 -2.90
C ALA A 110 7.47 -0.21 -3.20
N MET A 111 8.38 -0.15 -2.23
CA MET A 111 9.66 -0.83 -2.25
C MET A 111 9.77 -1.73 -1.03
N ARG A 112 10.36 -2.91 -1.22
CA ARG A 112 10.64 -3.86 -0.14
C ARG A 112 12.11 -3.83 0.21
N GLN A 113 12.41 -3.92 1.50
CA GLN A 113 13.80 -4.08 1.95
C GLN A 113 14.33 -5.46 1.53
N CYS A 114 15.45 -5.47 0.80
CA CYS A 114 16.15 -6.69 0.37
C CYS A 114 17.64 -6.54 0.69
N GLY A 115 18.09 -7.21 1.76
CA GLY A 115 19.45 -7.04 2.27
C GLY A 115 19.71 -5.59 2.72
N SER A 116 20.74 -4.96 2.15
CA SER A 116 21.10 -3.56 2.44
C SER A 116 20.42 -2.54 1.52
N GLY A 117 19.55 -2.96 0.61
CA GLY A 117 18.93 -2.10 -0.39
C GLY A 117 17.41 -2.21 -0.45
N TRP A 118 16.81 -1.37 -1.29
CA TRP A 118 15.38 -1.34 -1.56
C TRP A 118 15.11 -1.78 -2.99
N THR A 119 14.14 -2.66 -3.18
CA THR A 119 13.71 -3.12 -4.51
C THR A 119 12.26 -2.75 -4.75
N ILE A 120 11.96 -2.23 -5.94
CA ILE A 120 10.59 -1.91 -6.34
C ILE A 120 9.75 -3.18 -6.33
N ALA A 121 8.64 -3.16 -5.61
CA ALA A 121 7.73 -4.28 -5.50
C ALA A 121 6.45 -4.07 -6.31
N ALA A 122 5.86 -2.87 -6.24
CA ALA A 122 4.63 -2.52 -6.95
C ALA A 122 4.45 -1.00 -7.04
N ASP A 123 3.63 -0.57 -8.00
CA ASP A 123 3.23 0.83 -8.18
C ASP A 123 1.69 0.94 -8.18
N ARG A 124 1.15 2.06 -7.69
CA ARG A 124 -0.27 2.42 -7.76
C ARG A 124 -0.43 3.87 -8.19
N LEU A 125 -1.33 4.13 -9.14
CA LEU A 125 -1.68 5.47 -9.58
C LEU A 125 -2.33 6.26 -8.42
N VAL A 126 -1.93 7.52 -8.27
CA VAL A 126 -2.47 8.42 -7.25
C VAL A 126 -2.64 9.83 -7.80
N VAL A 127 -3.34 10.66 -7.02
CA VAL A 127 -3.26 12.12 -7.12
C VAL A 127 -2.54 12.58 -5.86
N HIS A 128 -1.29 13.06 -5.98
CA HIS A 128 -0.45 13.36 -4.82
C HIS A 128 -1.09 14.34 -3.83
N GLN A 129 -1.91 15.27 -4.32
CA GLN A 129 -2.58 16.27 -3.48
C GLN A 129 -3.73 15.68 -2.63
N ASP A 130 -4.25 14.51 -3.00
CA ASP A 130 -5.26 13.79 -2.24
C ASP A 130 -4.57 12.87 -1.23
N ALA A 131 -4.37 13.39 -0.01
CA ALA A 131 -3.71 12.64 1.06
C ALA A 131 -4.49 11.37 1.45
N VAL A 132 -5.83 11.42 1.43
CA VAL A 132 -6.68 10.27 1.80
C VAL A 132 -6.66 9.21 0.70
N GLY A 133 -6.79 9.63 -0.56
CA GLY A 133 -6.66 8.72 -1.71
C GLY A 133 -5.27 8.07 -1.78
N THR A 134 -4.22 8.85 -1.54
CA THR A 134 -2.83 8.36 -1.49
C THR A 134 -2.63 7.37 -0.33
N ALA A 135 -3.13 7.68 0.86
CA ALA A 135 -3.10 6.77 2.00
C ALA A 135 -3.83 5.44 1.71
N ARG A 136 -4.99 5.50 1.03
CA ARG A 136 -5.71 4.29 0.60
C ARG A 136 -4.90 3.46 -0.39
N ALA A 137 -4.24 4.10 -1.36
CA ALA A 137 -3.36 3.41 -2.29
C ALA A 137 -2.17 2.74 -1.59
N ILE A 138 -1.55 3.43 -0.61
CA ILE A 138 -0.48 2.85 0.23
C ILE A 138 -1.00 1.66 1.02
N TRP A 139 -2.18 1.76 1.65
CA TRP A 139 -2.76 0.64 2.40
C TRP A 139 -3.04 -0.58 1.52
N GLN A 140 -3.53 -0.37 0.30
CA GLN A 140 -3.72 -1.47 -0.67
C GLN A 140 -2.39 -2.14 -1.05
N LEU A 141 -1.31 -1.36 -1.15
CA LEU A 141 0.04 -1.90 -1.38
C LEU A 141 0.59 -2.64 -0.15
N VAL A 142 0.34 -2.14 1.06
CA VAL A 142 0.64 -2.87 2.30
C VAL A 142 -0.06 -4.22 2.27
N ALA A 143 -1.37 -4.22 2.08
CA ALA A 143 -2.17 -5.43 2.07
C ALA A 143 -1.66 -6.47 1.04
N LEU A 144 -1.37 -6.01 -0.19
CA LEU A 144 -0.84 -6.85 -1.26
C LEU A 144 0.54 -7.46 -0.95
N LEU A 145 1.39 -6.76 -0.20
CA LEU A 145 2.79 -7.15 0.01
C LEU A 145 3.01 -7.92 1.31
N THR A 146 2.00 -7.96 2.20
CA THR A 146 2.08 -8.62 3.50
C THR A 146 1.11 -9.80 3.67
N TYR A 147 0.03 -9.86 2.89
CA TYR A 147 -0.97 -10.92 2.94
C TYR A 147 -1.09 -11.65 1.60
#